data_AF-A0A845Z8H5-F1
#
_entry.id   AF-A0A845Z8H5-F1
#
_cell.length_a   1.000
_cell.length_b   1.000
_cell.length_c   1.000
_cell.angle_alpha   90.00
_cell.angle_beta   90.00
_cell.angle_gamma   90.00
#
_symmetry.space_group_name_H-M   'P 1'
#
loop_
_entity.id
_entity.type
_entity.pdbx_description
1 polymer ?
#
loop_
_entity_poly.entity_id
_entity_poly.type
_entity_poly.pdbx_seq_one_letter_code
_entity_poly.pdbx_strand_id
1 'polypeptide(L)'
;MTAISPKDPIIKPKPWYPLAPLWQGGEEVVRQGLPHSQLSPAWQILLLGDGSPTRHLQLLTTEPTEVDVIDMCPIGMNLDNAPDLIHAVPGPRLRRQVWLRTSSGQRLAYAASWWEASHVDEYL
;
A
#
# COMPACT_ATOMS: atom_id res chain seq x y z
N MET A 1 -30.76 23.86 21.90
CA MET A 1 -31.00 22.95 20.77
C MET A 1 -30.13 23.42 19.61
N THR A 2 -29.02 22.73 19.37
CA THR A 2 -28.24 22.90 18.15
C THR A 2 -27.69 21.52 17.80
N ALA A 3 -28.19 20.97 16.71
CA ALA A 3 -27.95 19.61 16.28
C ALA A 3 -26.52 19.46 15.78
N ILE A 4 -25.78 18.48 16.32
CA ILE A 4 -24.54 17.99 15.73
C ILE A 4 -24.98 16.93 14.71
N SER A 5 -24.77 17.19 13.43
CA SER A 5 -24.77 16.15 12.41
C SER A 5 -23.39 16.12 11.78
N PRO A 6 -22.62 15.04 11.94
CA PRO A 6 -21.68 14.62 10.94
C PRO A 6 -22.44 13.63 10.04
N LYS A 7 -22.88 14.11 8.86
CA LYS A 7 -23.12 13.20 7.73
C LYS A 7 -21.76 12.84 7.15
N ASP A 8 -20.99 12.03 7.88
CA ASP A 8 -20.01 11.20 7.20
C ASP A 8 -20.81 10.11 6.51
N PRO A 9 -20.76 10.00 5.17
CA PRO A 9 -21.36 8.84 4.53
C PRO A 9 -20.72 7.62 5.18
N ILE A 10 -21.54 6.69 5.66
CA ILE A 10 -21.07 5.39 6.13
C ILE A 10 -20.45 4.73 4.89
N ILE A 11 -19.17 4.97 4.65
CA ILE A 11 -18.39 4.31 3.61
C ILE A 11 -18.34 2.86 4.10
N LYS A 12 -19.17 2.01 3.49
CA LYS A 12 -19.06 0.58 3.71
C LYS A 12 -17.62 0.18 3.40
N PRO A 13 -16.90 -0.48 4.32
CA PRO A 13 -15.54 -0.91 4.07
C PRO A 13 -15.48 -1.68 2.75
N LYS A 14 -14.74 -1.17 1.76
CA LYS A 14 -14.55 -1.89 0.50
C LYS A 14 -13.47 -2.93 0.72
N PRO A 15 -13.67 -4.22 0.41
CA PRO A 15 -12.58 -5.17 0.49
C PRO A 15 -11.39 -4.66 -0.35
N TRP A 16 -10.18 -4.94 0.11
CA TRP A 16 -8.98 -4.64 -0.68
C TRP A 16 -8.86 -5.59 -1.86
N TYR A 17 -7.92 -5.32 -2.76
CA TYR A 17 -7.69 -6.15 -3.95
C TYR A 17 -6.52 -7.12 -3.70
N PRO A 18 -6.76 -8.32 -3.12
CA PRO A 18 -5.71 -9.32 -2.95
C PRO A 18 -5.20 -9.81 -4.29
N LEU A 19 -3.88 -9.94 -4.38
CA LEU A 19 -3.20 -10.49 -5.55
C LEU A 19 -2.73 -11.91 -5.25
N ALA A 20 -2.84 -12.79 -6.24
CA ALA A 20 -2.21 -14.10 -6.20
C ALA A 20 -0.70 -13.92 -6.49
N PRO A 21 0.20 -14.32 -5.57
CA PRO A 21 1.63 -14.20 -5.80
C PRO A 21 2.06 -15.05 -7.01
N LEU A 22 2.78 -14.44 -7.96
CA LEU A 22 3.40 -15.17 -9.08
C LEU A 22 4.77 -15.75 -8.68
N TRP A 23 5.42 -15.14 -7.69
CA TRP A 23 6.73 -15.52 -7.20
C TRP A 23 6.87 -15.12 -5.73
N GLN A 24 7.63 -15.91 -4.96
CA GLN A 24 7.96 -15.66 -3.57
C GLN A 24 9.42 -16.05 -3.32
N GLY A 25 10.15 -15.25 -2.54
CA GLY A 25 11.52 -15.53 -2.15
C GLY A 25 11.84 -14.93 -0.78
N GLY A 26 12.85 -15.49 -0.12
CA GLY A 26 13.37 -15.00 1.15
C GLY A 26 14.42 -13.90 0.97
N GLU A 27 14.89 -13.38 2.09
CA GLU A 27 15.86 -12.27 2.18
C GLU A 27 17.12 -12.48 1.33
N GLU A 28 17.71 -13.66 1.36
CA GLU A 28 18.95 -13.97 0.61
C GLU A 28 18.79 -13.73 -0.90
N VAL A 29 17.65 -14.12 -1.47
CA VAL A 29 17.37 -13.96 -2.90
C VAL A 29 17.10 -12.48 -3.22
N VAL A 30 16.43 -11.77 -2.32
CA VAL A 30 16.16 -10.32 -2.48
C VAL A 30 17.46 -9.53 -2.45
N ARG A 31 18.39 -9.83 -1.53
CA ARG A 31 19.70 -9.17 -1.41
C ARG A 31 20.58 -9.36 -2.64
N GLN A 32 20.57 -10.57 -3.21
CA GLN A 32 21.38 -10.89 -4.40
C GLN A 32 20.74 -10.38 -5.69
N GLY A 33 19.40 -10.39 -5.77
CA GLY A 33 18.64 -10.13 -6.98
C GLY A 33 18.28 -11.41 -7.75
N LEU A 34 17.47 -11.23 -8.79
CA LEU A 34 16.95 -12.29 -9.66
C LEU A 34 17.67 -12.30 -11.03
N PRO A 35 17.69 -13.44 -11.74
CA PRO A 35 18.17 -13.47 -13.11
C PRO A 35 17.44 -12.44 -13.99
N HIS A 36 18.16 -11.74 -14.87
CA HIS A 36 17.57 -10.71 -15.73
C HIS A 36 16.50 -11.26 -16.71
N SER A 37 16.55 -12.56 -17.01
CA SER A 37 15.53 -13.27 -17.77
C SER A 37 14.20 -13.45 -17.02
N GLN A 38 14.23 -13.33 -15.69
CA GLN A 38 13.06 -13.44 -14.82
C GLN A 38 12.51 -12.06 -14.43
N LEU A 39 13.40 -11.11 -14.07
CA LEU A 39 13.01 -9.75 -13.70
C LEU A 39 14.04 -8.75 -14.22
N SER A 40 13.59 -7.75 -15.00
CA SER A 40 14.50 -6.76 -15.57
C SER A 40 15.17 -5.91 -14.48
N PRO A 41 16.37 -5.36 -14.72
CA PRO A 41 17.10 -4.57 -13.71
C PRO A 41 16.27 -3.42 -13.11
N ALA A 42 15.47 -2.71 -13.94
CA ALA A 42 14.62 -1.62 -13.45
C ALA A 42 13.53 -2.11 -12.47
N TRP A 43 12.91 -3.25 -12.76
CA TRP A 43 11.93 -3.86 -11.86
C TRP A 43 12.57 -4.43 -10.60
N GLN A 44 13.80 -4.93 -10.67
CA GLN A 44 14.54 -5.35 -9.48
C GLN A 44 14.81 -4.17 -8.54
N ILE A 45 15.28 -3.04 -9.06
CA ILE A 45 15.48 -1.82 -8.24
C ILE A 45 14.17 -1.35 -7.61
N LEU A 46 13.06 -1.42 -8.34
CA LEU A 46 11.75 -0.96 -7.85
C LEU A 46 11.14 -1.89 -6.80
N LEU A 47 11.25 -3.22 -6.97
CA LEU A 47 10.55 -4.21 -6.14
C LEU A 47 11.41 -4.82 -5.03
N LEU A 48 12.72 -4.94 -5.25
CA LEU A 48 13.66 -5.57 -4.32
C LEU A 48 14.51 -4.55 -3.56
N GLY A 49 14.52 -3.29 -4.00
CA GLY A 49 15.21 -2.20 -3.31
C GLY A 49 14.48 -1.73 -2.06
N ASP A 50 15.22 -1.10 -1.16
CA ASP A 50 14.74 -0.44 0.06
C ASP A 50 14.48 1.07 -0.15
N GLY A 51 14.71 1.58 -1.36
CA GLY A 51 14.42 2.95 -1.74
C GLY A 51 12.92 3.26 -1.83
N SER A 52 12.56 4.54 -1.72
CA SER A 52 11.17 4.99 -1.81
C SER A 52 10.56 4.64 -3.19
N PRO A 53 9.49 3.82 -3.25
CA PRO A 53 8.81 3.50 -4.50
C PRO A 53 8.28 4.76 -5.21
N THR A 54 7.78 5.73 -4.44
CA THR A 54 7.32 7.04 -4.96
C THR A 54 8.45 7.78 -5.67
N ARG A 55 9.67 7.79 -5.10
CA ARG A 55 10.83 8.43 -5.72
C ARG A 55 11.24 7.72 -7.01
N HIS A 56 11.25 6.39 -7.01
CA HIS A 56 11.57 5.59 -8.20
C HIS A 56 10.55 5.81 -9.32
N LEU A 57 9.25 5.79 -9.00
CA LEU A 57 8.18 6.05 -9.98
C LEU A 57 8.34 7.43 -10.62
N GLN A 58 8.61 8.48 -9.83
CA GLN A 58 8.87 9.82 -10.37
C GLN A 58 10.08 9.85 -11.32
N LEU A 59 11.16 9.12 -11.02
CA LEU A 59 12.32 9.07 -11.91
C LEU A 59 12.01 8.31 -13.20
N LEU A 60 11.19 7.25 -13.14
CA LEU A 60 10.79 6.45 -14.29
C LEU A 60 9.82 7.20 -15.21
N THR A 61 8.90 7.99 -14.65
CA THR A 61 7.88 8.73 -15.42
C THR A 61 8.29 10.14 -15.76
N THR A 62 9.30 10.69 -15.07
CA THR A 62 9.67 12.13 -15.08
C THR A 62 8.53 13.06 -14.61
N GLU A 63 7.49 12.51 -13.98
CA GLU A 63 6.35 13.24 -13.45
C GLU A 63 6.27 13.08 -11.92
N PRO A 64 5.82 14.11 -11.17
CA PRO A 64 5.48 13.94 -9.75
C PRO A 64 4.52 12.77 -9.54
N THR A 65 4.84 11.91 -8.56
CA THR A 65 3.96 10.82 -8.14
C THR A 65 3.04 11.31 -7.02
N GLU A 66 1.74 11.21 -7.24
CA GLU A 66 0.69 11.59 -6.30
C GLU A 66 0.01 10.36 -5.70
N VAL A 67 -0.48 10.51 -4.47
CA VAL A 67 -1.17 9.44 -3.73
C VAL A 67 -2.66 9.77 -3.68
N ASP A 68 -3.48 8.89 -4.24
CA ASP A 68 -4.94 8.98 -4.22
C ASP A 68 -5.50 7.94 -3.25
N VAL A 69 -6.08 8.38 -2.13
CA VAL A 69 -6.63 7.50 -1.09
C VAL A 69 -8.03 7.06 -1.48
N ILE A 70 -8.20 5.76 -1.76
CA ILE A 70 -9.47 5.22 -2.24
C ILE A 70 -10.34 4.59 -1.14
N ASP A 71 -9.73 4.19 -0.04
CA ASP A 71 -10.40 3.62 1.14
C ASP A 71 -9.47 3.74 2.34
N MET A 72 -10.01 4.18 3.47
CA MET A 72 -9.31 4.21 4.74
C MET A 72 -10.33 3.88 5.83
N CYS A 73 -10.27 2.68 6.39
CA CYS A 73 -11.32 2.18 7.26
C CYS A 73 -10.80 1.35 8.43
N PRO A 74 -11.43 1.45 9.62
CA PRO A 74 -11.13 0.57 10.72
C PRO A 74 -11.57 -0.86 10.38
N ILE A 75 -10.69 -1.83 10.66
CA ILE A 75 -10.97 -3.26 10.55
C ILE A 75 -10.92 -3.98 11.91
N GLY A 76 -10.59 -3.25 12.99
CA GLY A 76 -10.54 -3.79 14.34
C GLY A 76 -9.49 -4.89 14.47
N MET A 77 -9.89 -6.04 15.01
CA MET A 77 -8.99 -7.20 15.15
C MET A 77 -8.99 -8.13 13.93
N ASN A 78 -9.77 -7.82 12.89
CA ASN A 78 -9.85 -8.65 11.69
C ASN A 78 -8.47 -8.76 11.02
N LEU A 79 -8.16 -9.93 10.48
CA LEU A 79 -6.97 -10.18 9.67
C LEU A 79 -7.14 -9.73 8.22
N ASP A 80 -8.38 -9.41 7.81
CA ASP A 80 -8.71 -8.75 6.54
C ASP A 80 -8.22 -9.48 5.29
N ASN A 81 -8.00 -10.80 5.40
CA ASN A 81 -7.31 -11.62 4.39
C ASN A 81 -5.95 -11.06 3.95
N ALA A 82 -5.31 -10.24 4.80
CA ALA A 82 -3.98 -9.69 4.57
C ALA A 82 -2.91 -10.80 4.63
N PRO A 83 -1.69 -10.53 4.13
CA PRO A 83 -0.56 -11.43 4.35
C PRO A 83 -0.32 -11.70 5.85
N ASP A 84 0.21 -12.88 6.18
CA ASP A 84 0.44 -13.33 7.57
C ASP A 84 1.24 -12.33 8.43
N LEU A 85 2.03 -11.46 7.79
CA LEU A 85 2.76 -10.39 8.47
C LEU A 85 1.83 -9.41 9.23
N ILE A 86 0.52 -9.39 8.94
CA ILE A 86 -0.46 -8.62 9.72
C ILE A 86 -0.49 -9.01 11.21
N HIS A 87 -0.08 -10.24 11.55
CA HIS A 87 0.03 -10.66 12.95
C HIS A 87 1.08 -9.87 13.73
N ALA A 88 2.06 -9.28 13.06
CA ALA A 88 3.05 -8.39 13.67
C ALA A 88 2.52 -6.97 13.90
N VAL A 89 1.40 -6.59 13.26
CA VAL A 89 0.76 -5.29 13.44
C VAL A 89 -0.21 -5.37 14.63
N PRO A 90 -0.05 -4.57 15.70
CA PRO A 90 -0.98 -4.56 16.82
C PRO A 90 -2.38 -4.10 16.41
N GLY A 91 -3.39 -4.55 17.15
CA GLY A 91 -4.78 -4.13 16.96
C GLY A 91 -5.25 -3.16 18.06
N PRO A 92 -6.35 -2.41 17.83
CA PRO A 92 -7.21 -2.43 16.64
C PRO A 92 -6.52 -1.83 15.42
N ARG A 93 -6.84 -2.35 14.23
CA ARG A 93 -6.19 -1.97 12.98
C ARG A 93 -7.07 -1.12 12.08
N LEU A 94 -6.41 -0.34 11.24
CA LEU A 94 -6.99 0.41 10.14
C LEU A 94 -6.35 -0.04 8.83
N ARG A 95 -7.16 -0.27 7.81
CA ARG A 95 -6.71 -0.51 6.44
C ARG A 95 -6.70 0.80 5.68
N ARG A 96 -5.63 1.07 4.94
CA ARG A 96 -5.53 2.14 3.95
C ARG A 96 -5.21 1.60 2.57
N GLN A 97 -5.95 2.05 1.57
CA GLN A 97 -5.78 1.69 0.17
C GLN A 97 -5.50 2.95 -0.65
N VAL A 98 -4.53 2.87 -1.55
CA VAL A 98 -4.15 4.00 -2.41
C VAL A 98 -3.86 3.59 -3.84
N TRP A 99 -4.03 4.54 -4.75
CA TRP A 99 -3.35 4.55 -6.05
C TRP A 99 -2.15 5.49 -5.98
N LEU A 100 -1.02 5.04 -6.52
CA LEU A 100 0.06 5.92 -6.95
C LEU A 100 -0.20 6.28 -8.40
N ARG A 101 -0.21 7.57 -8.71
CA ARG A 101 -0.47 8.06 -10.06
C ARG A 101 0.46 9.20 -10.43
N THR A 102 0.64 9.43 -11.72
CA THR A 102 1.24 10.67 -12.22
C THR A 102 0.30 11.85 -11.97
N SER A 103 0.85 13.07 -12.03
CA SER A 103 0.05 14.31 -12.06
C SER A 103 -0.89 14.37 -13.27
N SER A 104 -0.53 13.72 -14.38
CA SER A 104 -1.41 13.55 -15.55
C SER A 104 -2.54 12.53 -15.35
N GLY A 105 -2.57 11.82 -14.22
CA GLY A 105 -3.64 10.91 -13.83
C GLY A 105 -3.42 9.44 -14.21
N GLN A 106 -2.28 9.08 -14.81
CA GLN A 106 -1.94 7.69 -15.10
C GLN A 106 -1.71 6.92 -13.79
N ARG A 107 -2.46 5.84 -13.55
CA ARG A 107 -2.23 4.95 -12.41
C ARG A 107 -1.01 4.08 -12.66
N LEU A 108 -0.07 4.10 -11.72
CA LEU A 108 1.20 3.38 -11.79
C LEU A 108 1.21 2.17 -10.86
N ALA A 109 0.65 2.30 -9.65
CA ALA A 109 0.63 1.22 -8.67
C ALA A 109 -0.58 1.31 -7.74
N TYR A 110 -0.97 0.16 -7.20
CA TYR A 110 -1.90 0.02 -6.09
C TYR A 110 -1.12 -0.36 -4.84
N ALA A 111 -1.53 0.15 -3.67
CA ALA A 111 -1.04 -0.35 -2.40
C ALA A 111 -2.16 -0.45 -1.36
N ALA A 112 -2.14 -1.54 -0.61
CA ALA A 112 -2.91 -1.71 0.61
C ALA A 112 -1.94 -1.82 1.80
N SER A 113 -2.27 -1.16 2.89
CA SER A 113 -1.46 -1.14 4.12
C SER A 113 -2.36 -1.27 5.34
N TRP A 114 -1.82 -1.86 6.40
CA TRP A 114 -2.49 -2.04 7.68
C TRP A 114 -1.67 -1.38 8.76
N TRP A 115 -2.35 -0.61 9.61
CA TRP A 115 -1.76 0.20 10.67
C TRP A 115 -2.44 -0.11 11.98
N GLU A 116 -1.72 0.01 13.09
CA GLU A 116 -2.36 0.15 14.40
C GLU A 116 -3.12 1.48 14.43
N ALA A 117 -4.42 1.44 14.74
CA ALA A 117 -5.30 2.61 14.62
C ALA A 117 -4.92 3.75 15.56
N SER A 118 -4.23 3.47 16.67
CA SER A 118 -3.73 4.48 17.63
C SER A 118 -2.56 5.31 17.10
N HIS A 119 -1.77 4.77 16.17
CA HIS A 119 -0.55 5.41 15.68
C HIS A 119 -0.69 5.96 14.24
N VAL A 120 -1.81 5.71 13.56
CA VAL A 120 -1.95 6.06 12.14
C VAL A 120 -1.80 7.55 11.85
N ASP A 121 -2.33 8.41 12.72
CA ASP A 121 -2.31 9.87 12.56
C ASP A 121 -0.90 10.48 12.76
N GLU A 122 0.03 9.71 13.33
CA GLU A 122 1.43 10.15 13.51
C GLU A 122 2.25 10.03 12.22
N TYR A 123 1.82 9.19 11.29
CA TYR A 123 2.61 8.80 10.10
C TYR A 123 1.94 9.11 8.75
N LEU A 124 0.67 9.54 8.73
CA LEU A 124 -0.11 9.86 7.53
C LEU A 124 -0.68 11.27 7.55
#